data_AF-A0A7J8X8M2-F1
#
_entry.id   AF-A0A7J8X8M2-F1
#
_cell.length_a   1.000
_cell.length_b   1.000
_cell.length_c   1.000
_cell.angle_alpha   90.00
_cell.angle_beta   90.00
_cell.angle_gamma   90.00
#
_symmetry.space_group_name_H-M   'P 1'
#
loop_
_entity.id
_entity.type
_entity.pdbx_description
1 polymer ?
#
loop_
_entity_poly.entity_id
_entity_poly.type
_entity_poly.pdbx_seq_one_letter_code
_entity_poly.pdbx_strand_id
1 'polypeptide(L)' 'MLIEFIRNGWASMSNVDEIKCIHDWCLKPWEVKFRHIQRDANKVADYIAKADGSVMDQLIIFYNLLNYARDFLEEDIR' A
#
# COMPACT_ATOMS: atom_id res chain seq x y z
N MET A 1 -15.01 5.03 4.14
CA MET A 1 -14.48 6.35 4.53
C MET A 1 -13.29 6.83 3.70
N LEU A 2 -12.05 6.33 3.85
CA LEU A 2 -10.90 6.91 3.11
C LEU A 2 -11.03 6.81 1.57
N ILE A 3 -11.43 5.65 1.07
CA ILE A 3 -11.60 5.42 -0.38
C ILE A 3 -12.72 6.30 -0.96
N GLU A 4 -13.82 6.48 -0.23
CA GLU A 4 -14.92 7.34 -0.66
C GLU A 4 -14.50 8.82 -0.63
N PHE A 5 -13.72 9.21 0.37
CA PHE A 5 -13.16 10.57 0.47
C PHE A 5 -12.17 10.88 -0.66
N ILE A 6 -11.38 9.90 -1.08
CA ILE A 6 -10.48 10.03 -2.23
C ILE A 6 -11.29 10.16 -3.53
N ARG A 7 -12.45 9.53 -3.65
CA ARG A 7 -13.25 9.52 -4.89
C ARG A 7 -14.27 10.65 -5.01
N ASN A 8 -14.66 11.29 -3.92
CA ASN A 8 -15.76 12.28 -3.90
C ASN A 8 -15.31 13.73 -4.22
N GLY A 9 -14.08 13.91 -4.74
CA GLY A 9 -13.56 15.22 -5.14
C GLY A 9 -12.95 16.05 -4.02
N TRP A 10 -13.13 15.71 -2.74
CA TRP A 10 -12.53 16.47 -1.63
C TRP A 10 -11.00 16.36 -1.64
N ALA A 11 -10.49 15.20 -2.07
CA ALA A 11 -9.06 15.00 -2.27
C ALA A 11 -8.43 15.95 -3.31
N SER A 12 -9.20 16.49 -4.26
CA SER A 12 -8.70 17.48 -5.24
C SER A 12 -8.33 18.82 -4.60
N MET A 13 -8.96 19.15 -3.46
CA MET A 13 -8.69 20.39 -2.70
C MET A 13 -7.60 20.21 -1.64
N SER A 14 -7.03 19.01 -1.51
CA SER A 14 -5.97 18.73 -0.54
C SER A 14 -4.71 19.56 -0.82
N ASN A 15 -4.05 20.05 0.22
CA ASN A 15 -2.73 20.69 0.09
C ASN A 15 -1.57 19.67 0.02
N VAL A 16 -1.87 18.37 0.13
CA VAL A 16 -0.91 17.26 0.01
C VAL A 16 -0.92 16.75 -1.42
N ASP A 17 0.22 16.83 -2.10
CA ASP A 17 0.34 16.50 -3.53
C ASP A 17 0.07 15.02 -3.80
N GLU A 18 0.50 14.12 -2.90
CA GLU A 18 0.25 12.68 -3.02
C GLU A 18 -1.25 12.37 -3.03
N ILE A 19 -2.05 13.09 -2.22
CA ILE A 19 -3.51 12.91 -2.18
C ILE A 19 -4.15 13.31 -3.51
N LYS A 20 -3.69 14.40 -4.12
CA LYS A 20 -4.14 14.85 -5.44
C LYS A 20 -3.76 13.84 -6.53
N CYS A 21 -2.53 13.34 -6.52
CA CYS A 21 -2.07 12.33 -7.48
C CYS A 21 -2.92 11.05 -7.41
N ILE A 22 -3.24 10.57 -6.21
CA ILE A 22 -4.10 9.39 -6.02
C ILE A 22 -5.52 9.69 -6.54
N HIS A 23 -6.08 10.87 -6.26
CA HIS A 23 -7.38 11.29 -6.79
C HIS A 23 -7.39 11.28 -8.33
N ASP A 24 -6.41 11.91 -8.97
CA ASP A 24 -6.32 11.98 -10.43
C ASP A 24 -6.14 10.60 -11.08
N TRP A 25 -5.41 9.71 -10.42
CA TRP A 25 -5.28 8.31 -10.82
C TRP A 25 -6.61 7.56 -10.74
N CYS A 26 -7.42 7.81 -9.70
CA CYS A 26 -8.75 7.21 -9.53
C CYS A 26 -9.75 7.65 -10.61
N LEU A 27 -9.53 8.80 -11.26
CA LEU A 27 -10.39 9.32 -12.33
C LEU A 27 -10.02 8.78 -13.72
N LYS A 28 -8.90 8.05 -13.85
CA LYS A 28 -8.54 7.37 -15.10
C LYS A 28 -9.55 6.25 -15.38
N PRO A 29 -9.78 5.89 -16.66
CA PRO A 29 -10.75 4.85 -17.05
C PRO A 29 -10.22 3.43 -16.80
N TRP A 30 -9.67 3.19 -15.61
CA TRP A 30 -9.10 1.91 -15.22
C TRP A 30 -10.14 1.15 -14.39
N GLU A 31 -10.24 -0.16 -14.56
CA GLU A 31 -11.08 -1.01 -13.71
C GLU A 31 -10.40 -1.31 -12.35
N VAL A 32 -10.06 -0.27 -11.60
CA VAL A 32 -9.44 -0.42 -10.27
C VAL A 32 -10.50 -0.57 -9.20
N LYS A 33 -10.41 -1.64 -8.40
CA LYS A 33 -11.21 -1.83 -7.20
C LYS A 33 -10.35 -1.61 -5.96
N PHE A 34 -10.58 -0.51 -5.26
CA PHE A 34 -9.97 -0.28 -3.96
C PHE A 34 -10.65 -1.15 -2.90
N ARG A 35 -9.84 -1.82 -2.07
CA ARG A 35 -10.30 -2.57 -0.91
C ARG A 35 -9.48 -2.16 0.30
N HIS A 36 -10.14 -1.91 1.42
CA HIS A 36 -9.46 -1.76 2.69
C HIS A 36 -9.16 -3.16 3.23
N ILE A 37 -7.88 -3.45 3.43
CA ILE A 37 -7.41 -4.69 4.05
C ILE A 37 -6.79 -4.29 5.39
N GLN A 38 -7.14 -5.01 6.46
CA GLN A 38 -6.55 -4.78 7.76
C GLN A 38 -5.04 -5.05 7.69
N ARG A 39 -4.25 -4.23 8.40
CA ARG A 39 -2.79 -4.30 8.40
C ARG A 39 -2.26 -5.71 8.64
N ASP A 40 -2.83 -6.39 9.63
CA ASP A 40 -2.39 -7.73 10.05
C ASP A 40 -2.74 -8.81 9.02
N ALA A 41 -3.65 -8.51 8.09
CA ALA A 41 -4.05 -9.41 7.01
C ALA A 41 -3.17 -9.26 5.75
N ASN A 42 -2.38 -8.19 5.60
CA ASN A 42 -1.48 -8.00 4.46
C ASN A 42 -0.04 -7.72 4.90
N LYS A 43 0.54 -8.73 5.54
CA LYS A 43 1.91 -8.68 6.10
C LYS A 43 2.98 -8.45 5.04
N VAL A 44 2.79 -8.92 3.80
CA VAL A 44 3.73 -8.71 2.69
C VAL A 44 3.85 -7.22 2.37
N ALA A 45 2.72 -6.51 2.24
CA ALA A 45 2.74 -5.07 2.01
C ALA A 45 3.35 -4.29 3.19
N ASP A 46 3.10 -4.70 4.43
CA ASP A 46 3.68 -4.06 5.63
C ASP A 46 5.21 -4.21 5.68
N TYR A 47 5.74 -5.38 5.30
CA TYR A 47 7.19 -5.60 5.23
C TYR A 47 7.85 -4.86 4.08
N ILE A 48 7.22 -4.79 2.90
CA ILE A 48 7.73 -3.98 1.79
C ILE A 48 7.80 -2.51 2.23
N ALA A 49 6.74 -1.99 2.85
CA ALA A 49 6.73 -0.62 3.36
C ALA A 49 7.82 -0.36 4.42
N LYS A 50 8.10 -1.34 5.29
CA LYS A 50 9.20 -1.27 6.26
C LYS A 50 10.58 -1.30 5.61
N ALA A 51 10.76 -2.13 4.58
CA ALA A 51 12.04 -2.31 3.89
C ALA A 51 12.37 -1.12 2.97
N ASP A 52 11.36 -0.49 2.40
CA ASP A 52 11.48 0.66 1.49
C ASP A 52 11.94 1.94 2.21
N GLY A 53 11.69 2.07 3.52
CA GLY A 53 12.17 3.20 4.31
C GLY A 53 11.69 4.57 3.82
N SER A 54 10.63 4.62 2.99
CA SER A 54 10.11 5.82 2.32
C SER A 54 11.02 6.41 1.24
N VAL A 55 11.84 5.60 0.58
CA VAL A 55 12.73 6.03 -0.51
C VAL A 55 12.08 5.72 -1.87
N MET A 56 11.73 6.76 -2.62
CA MET A 56 11.25 6.61 -4.00
C MET A 56 12.31 5.95 -4.91
N ASP A 57 11.86 5.14 -5.87
CA ASP A 57 12.68 4.46 -6.90
C ASP A 57 13.71 3.44 -6.38
N GLN A 58 13.42 2.78 -5.25
CA GLN A 58 14.27 1.70 -4.73
C GLN A 58 13.85 0.32 -5.26
N LEU A 59 14.82 -0.45 -5.78
CA LEU A 59 14.62 -1.86 -6.10
C LEU A 59 14.93 -2.72 -4.87
N ILE A 60 13.88 -3.28 -4.26
CA ILE A 60 14.01 -4.20 -3.12
C ILE A 60 13.99 -5.64 -3.65
N ILE A 61 15.13 -6.33 -3.55
CA ILE A 61 15.27 -7.73 -3.98
C ILE A 61 15.34 -8.62 -2.74
N PHE A 62 14.32 -9.48 -2.57
CA PHE A 62 14.31 -10.52 -1.56
C PHE A 62 14.94 -11.80 -2.12
N TYR A 63 16.24 -12.00 -1.89
CA TYR A 63 16.99 -13.16 -2.41
C TYR A 63 16.58 -14.51 -1.81
N ASN A 64 15.81 -14.51 -0.72
CA ASN A 64 15.42 -15.76 -0.05
C ASN A 64 14.00 -15.66 0.54
N LEU A 65 13.02 -15.51 -0.35
CA LEU A 65 11.60 -15.40 -0.02
C LEU A 65 11.12 -16.54 0.90
N LEU A 66 11.72 -17.72 0.78
CA LEU A 66 11.42 -18.91 1.58
C LEU A 66 11.77 -18.79 3.07
N ASN A 67 12.90 -18.18 3.41
CA ASN A 67 13.26 -17.96 4.82
C ASN A 67 12.46 -16.81 5.41
N TYR A 68 12.23 -15.74 4.63
CA TYR A 68 11.40 -14.60 5.04
C TYR A 68 9.91 -14.99 5.21
N ALA A 69 9.41 -15.90 4.37
CA ALA A 69 8.07 -16.48 4.50
C ALA A 69 7.95 -17.52 5.64
N ARG A 70 9.06 -18.08 6.12
CA ARG A 70 9.08 -19.02 7.24
C ARG A 70 9.00 -18.30 8.58
N ASP A 71 9.77 -17.23 8.75
CA ASP A 71 9.63 -16.31 9.89
C ASP A 71 8.20 -15.73 9.94
N PHE A 72 7.58 -15.49 8.77
CA PHE A 72 6.18 -15.06 8.60
C PHE A 72 5.13 -16.07 9.12
N LEU A 73 5.40 -17.39 9.08
CA LEU A 73 4.49 -18.41 9.63
C LEU A 73 4.73 -18.64 11.12
N GLU A 74 5.98 -18.55 11.57
CA GLU A 74 6.34 -18.80 12.98
C GLU A 74 5.87 -17.67 13.91
N GLU A 75 5.84 -16.40 13.46
CA GLU A 75 5.31 -15.28 14.26
C GLU A 75 3.78 -15.26 14.38
N ASP A 76 3.03 -15.88 13.44
CA ASP A 76 1.55 -15.91 13.47
C ASP A 76 0.97 -17.03 14.34
N ILE A 77 1.81 -18.01 14.69
CA ILE A 77 1.44 -19.19 15.49
C ILE A 77 1.63 -18.92 17.01
N ARG A 78 2.19 -17.76 17.38
CA ARG A 78 2.55 -17.43 18.76
C ARG A 78 1.61 -16.40 19.39
#